data_AF-A0A5C5XR19-F1
#
_entry.id   AF-A0A5C5XR19-F1
#
_cell.length_a   1.000
_cell.length_b   1.000
_cell.length_c   1.000
_cell.angle_alpha   90.00
_cell.angle_beta   90.00
_cell.angle_gamma   90.00
#
_symmetry.space_group_name_H-M   'P 1'
#
loop_
_entity.id
_entity.type
_entity.pdbx_description
1 polymer ?
#
loop_
_entity_poly.entity_id
_entity_poly.type
_entity_poly.pdbx_seq_one_letter_code
_entity_poly.pdbx_strand_id
1 'polypeptide(L)'
;MYNLLVSANDESWNGDPWVTDTSRCVREYTDNAITIKYGDLTPENLDELRRFPCIFAYEAACKKDPLFGVIRNVISRQNESRIDYDIIPVDPFITANDLEELAFELDIGKWEMNRTHWAVKDVDLARELHAKGVQLPHWARTTAKAVDITKHQFKVGLSFPGEVREYVETVAAELERLVGPNSYFYDNNYVSQLARPQLDVLLQNIYGERSELIVVFLCSDYQNKRWCGVEFRAIREVIMNKQHERVMFVRMDDGSVDGVFDTDGYVDGRKYSAVDVARFIQERVELNA
;
A
#
# COMPACT_ATOMS: atom_id res chain seq x y z
N MET A 1 9.26 2.85 2.99
CA MET A 1 10.55 3.54 2.80
C MET A 1 10.63 4.18 1.43
N TYR A 2 11.20 5.38 1.37
CA TYR A 2 11.52 6.10 0.13
C TYR A 2 12.88 6.81 0.24
N ASN A 3 13.50 7.13 -0.90
CA ASN A 3 14.71 7.95 -0.96
C ASN A 3 14.33 9.42 -1.16
N LEU A 4 14.85 10.31 -0.33
CA LEU A 4 14.80 11.76 -0.53
C LEU A 4 16.18 12.22 -0.99
N LEU A 5 16.28 12.77 -2.20
CA LEU A 5 17.51 13.38 -2.71
C LEU A 5 17.28 14.88 -2.86
N VAL A 6 18.10 15.68 -2.18
CA VAL A 6 17.98 17.14 -2.17
C VAL A 6 19.24 17.75 -2.79
N SER A 7 19.08 18.67 -3.74
CA SER A 7 20.20 19.35 -4.40
C SER A 7 20.12 20.86 -4.29
N ALA A 8 21.24 21.52 -3.96
CA ALA A 8 21.40 22.98 -4.04
C ALA A 8 21.43 23.50 -5.48
N ASN A 9 21.73 22.63 -6.44
CA ASN A 9 21.82 23.02 -7.85
C ASN A 9 20.43 22.92 -8.49
N ASP A 10 19.88 24.04 -8.93
CA ASP A 10 18.56 24.11 -9.54
C ASP A 10 18.52 23.48 -10.94
N GLU A 11 19.66 23.26 -11.59
CA GLU A 11 19.80 22.49 -12.83
C GLU A 11 19.93 20.97 -12.60
N SER A 12 19.81 20.50 -11.35
CA SER A 12 19.78 19.06 -11.07
C SER A 12 18.52 18.40 -11.65
N TRP A 13 18.59 17.08 -11.80
CA TRP A 13 17.49 16.23 -12.25
C TRP A 13 17.15 16.34 -13.75
N ASN A 14 18.04 16.96 -14.54
CA ASN A 14 17.91 17.14 -16.00
C ASN A 14 18.51 15.99 -16.83
N GLY A 15 18.75 14.83 -16.23
CA GLY A 15 19.23 13.61 -16.91
C GLY A 15 20.72 13.32 -16.74
N ASP A 16 21.50 14.27 -16.22
CA ASP A 16 22.89 14.02 -15.83
C ASP A 16 22.97 13.35 -14.46
N PRO A 17 23.90 12.40 -14.26
CA PRO A 17 24.10 11.76 -12.97
C PRO A 17 24.45 12.76 -11.87
N TRP A 18 23.85 12.56 -10.70
CA TRP A 18 24.07 13.42 -9.56
C TRP A 18 25.29 12.95 -8.77
N VAL A 19 26.17 13.87 -8.38
CA VAL A 19 27.39 13.56 -7.64
C VAL A 19 27.39 14.33 -6.33
N THR A 20 27.66 13.64 -5.23
CA THR A 20 27.74 14.23 -3.89
C THR A 20 28.79 13.51 -3.06
N ASP A 21 29.17 14.10 -1.93
CA ASP A 21 30.03 13.46 -0.95
C ASP A 21 29.35 12.23 -0.34
N THR A 22 30.06 11.09 -0.26
CA THR A 22 29.58 9.82 0.27
C THR A 22 29.07 9.97 1.71
N SER A 23 29.64 10.88 2.51
CA SER A 23 29.18 11.14 3.88
C SER A 23 27.77 11.73 3.95
N ARG A 24 27.26 12.28 2.83
CA ARG A 24 25.91 12.84 2.69
C ARG A 24 24.88 11.82 2.19
N CYS A 25 25.32 10.59 1.90
CA CYS A 25 24.47 9.52 1.40
C CYS A 25 24.01 8.61 2.55
N VAL A 26 22.71 8.58 2.80
CA VAL A 26 22.03 7.68 3.75
C VAL A 26 22.59 7.77 5.17
N ARG A 27 22.96 8.99 5.59
CA ARG A 27 23.50 9.30 6.92
C ARG A 27 22.87 10.55 7.47
N GLU A 28 23.02 11.67 6.75
CA GLU A 28 22.35 12.91 7.11
C GLU A 28 20.83 12.73 6.99
N TYR A 29 20.09 13.24 7.98
CA TYR A 29 18.63 13.22 8.03
C TYR A 29 17.98 11.83 7.86
N THR A 30 18.74 10.76 8.09
CA THR A 30 18.29 9.38 8.05
C THR A 30 18.29 8.83 9.46
N ASP A 31 17.26 8.07 9.85
CA ASP A 31 17.21 7.44 11.17
C ASP A 31 18.46 6.57 11.44
N ASN A 32 18.88 6.47 12.70
CA ASN A 32 20.09 5.75 13.08
C ASN A 32 20.03 4.26 12.69
N ALA A 33 18.89 3.59 12.86
CA ALA A 33 18.77 2.18 12.50
C ALA A 33 18.88 1.95 10.99
N ILE A 34 18.30 2.87 10.20
CA ILE A 34 18.38 2.87 8.73
C ILE A 34 19.82 3.18 8.29
N THR A 35 20.49 4.16 8.92
CA THR A 35 21.89 4.50 8.67
C THR A 35 22.82 3.34 8.97
N ILE A 36 22.62 2.64 10.09
CA ILE A 36 23.39 1.44 10.43
C ILE A 36 23.25 0.36 9.36
N LYS A 37 22.03 0.18 8.81
CA LYS A 37 21.80 -0.80 7.76
C LYS A 37 22.40 -0.37 6.42
N TYR A 38 22.12 0.84 5.96
CA TYR A 38 22.30 1.25 4.57
C TYR A 38 23.47 2.24 4.34
N GLY A 39 23.98 2.90 5.37
CA GLY A 39 24.93 4.02 5.25
C GLY A 39 26.32 3.63 4.70
N ASP A 40 26.66 2.35 4.72
CA ASP A 40 27.91 1.83 4.15
C ASP A 40 27.80 1.51 2.65
N LEU A 41 26.59 1.61 2.07
CA LEU A 41 26.33 1.45 0.63
C LEU A 41 26.93 0.17 0.03
N THR A 42 26.85 -0.95 0.75
CA THR A 42 27.28 -2.26 0.22
C THR A 42 26.44 -2.65 -0.99
N PRO A 43 26.93 -3.53 -1.89
CA PRO A 43 26.17 -3.96 -3.06
C PRO A 43 24.77 -4.49 -2.72
N GLU A 44 24.64 -5.29 -1.66
CA GLU A 44 23.37 -5.87 -1.21
C GLU A 44 22.39 -4.78 -0.73
N ASN A 45 22.91 -3.78 -0.02
CA ASN A 45 22.11 -2.65 0.46
C ASN A 45 21.69 -1.72 -0.68
N LEU A 46 22.57 -1.50 -1.66
CA LEU A 46 22.25 -0.74 -2.87
C LEU A 46 21.17 -1.43 -3.70
N ASP A 47 21.14 -2.76 -3.75
CA ASP A 47 20.06 -3.51 -4.41
C ASP A 47 18.69 -3.24 -3.78
N GLU A 48 18.63 -3.05 -2.46
CA GLU A 48 17.41 -2.66 -1.77
C GLU A 48 17.07 -1.18 -1.99
N LEU A 49 18.03 -0.28 -1.79
CA LEU A 49 17.83 1.17 -1.91
C LEU A 49 17.32 1.59 -3.29
N ARG A 50 17.79 0.91 -4.35
CA ARG A 50 17.35 1.15 -5.74
C ARG A 50 15.90 0.75 -6.01
N ARG A 51 15.29 -0.06 -5.15
CA ARG A 51 13.88 -0.46 -5.27
C ARG A 51 12.94 0.55 -4.61
N PHE A 52 13.45 1.43 -3.77
CA PHE A 52 12.62 2.44 -3.12
C PHE A 52 12.28 3.58 -4.09
N PRO A 53 11.03 4.08 -4.05
CA PRO A 53 10.66 5.27 -4.80
C PRO A 53 11.49 6.46 -4.34
N CYS A 54 11.70 7.43 -5.22
CA CYS A 54 12.52 8.60 -4.95
C CYS A 54 11.70 9.89 -5.11
N ILE A 55 11.84 10.80 -4.14
CA ILE A 55 11.59 12.22 -4.33
C ILE A 55 12.93 12.87 -4.66
N PHE A 56 13.02 13.47 -5.83
CA PHE A 56 14.13 14.32 -6.26
C PHE A 56 13.75 15.78 -6.05
N ALA A 57 14.20 16.35 -4.95
CA ALA A 57 13.86 17.70 -4.54
C ALA A 57 15.06 18.65 -4.70
N TYR A 58 14.77 19.92 -4.47
CA TYR A 58 15.76 21.00 -4.49
C TYR A 58 15.83 21.62 -3.10
N GLU A 59 16.97 22.24 -2.77
CA GLU A 59 17.03 23.06 -1.57
C GLU A 59 15.98 24.19 -1.65
N ALA A 60 15.46 24.62 -0.50
CA ALA A 60 14.34 25.57 -0.41
C ALA A 60 14.61 26.89 -1.15
N ALA A 61 15.88 27.28 -1.25
CA ALA A 61 16.30 28.48 -1.99
C ALA A 61 16.01 28.41 -3.50
N CYS A 62 15.98 27.20 -4.10
CA CYS A 62 15.75 26.99 -5.53
C CYS A 62 14.30 27.24 -5.95
N LYS A 63 13.33 27.07 -5.03
CA LYS A 63 11.88 27.24 -5.29
C LYS A 63 11.38 26.45 -6.51
N LYS A 64 11.86 25.21 -6.66
CA LYS A 64 11.46 24.29 -7.74
C LYS A 64 10.65 23.14 -7.16
N ASP A 65 9.64 22.73 -7.91
CA ASP A 65 8.82 21.57 -7.54
C ASP A 65 9.66 20.29 -7.57
N PRO A 66 9.43 19.36 -6.64
CA PRO A 66 10.11 18.08 -6.63
C PRO A 66 9.66 17.21 -7.80
N LEU A 67 10.49 16.22 -8.13
CA LEU A 67 10.23 15.23 -9.17
C LEU A 67 10.15 13.83 -8.54
N PHE A 68 9.44 12.93 -9.23
CA PHE A 68 9.36 11.53 -8.85
C PHE A 68 10.27 10.67 -9.72
N GLY A 69 10.85 9.61 -9.16
CA GLY A 69 11.59 8.64 -9.96
C GLY A 69 12.26 7.53 -9.17
N VAL A 70 13.38 7.02 -9.70
CA VAL A 70 14.14 5.91 -9.13
C VAL A 70 15.65 6.08 -9.30
N ILE A 71 16.42 5.55 -8.35
CA ILE A 71 17.85 5.37 -8.52
C ILE A 71 18.10 4.12 -9.38
N ARG A 72 18.92 4.27 -10.42
CA ARG A 72 19.31 3.17 -11.32
C ARG A 72 20.60 2.51 -10.88
N ASN A 73 21.56 3.32 -10.48
CA ASN A 73 22.89 2.86 -10.16
C ASN A 73 23.57 3.84 -9.20
N VAL A 74 24.42 3.30 -8.34
CA VAL A 74 25.24 4.08 -7.41
C VAL A 74 26.66 3.57 -7.50
N ILE A 75 27.59 4.46 -7.80
CA ILE A 75 29.02 4.18 -7.81
C ILE A 75 29.68 5.06 -6.77
N SER A 76 30.17 4.45 -5.69
CA SER A 76 30.93 5.14 -4.65
C SER A 76 32.43 4.89 -4.86
N ARG A 77 33.21 5.97 -4.91
CA ARG A 77 34.68 5.94 -5.00
C ARG A 77 35.26 6.94 -4.02
N GLN A 78 36.13 6.48 -3.13
CA GLN A 78 36.74 7.33 -2.10
C GLN A 78 35.66 8.07 -1.29
N ASN A 79 35.53 9.39 -1.48
CA ASN A 79 34.60 10.26 -0.77
C ASN A 79 33.45 10.77 -1.64
N GLU A 80 33.32 10.32 -2.89
CA GLU A 80 32.22 10.73 -3.77
C GLU A 80 31.35 9.55 -4.18
N SER A 81 30.04 9.79 -4.20
CA SER A 81 29.04 8.89 -4.74
C SER A 81 28.42 9.53 -5.98
N ARG A 82 28.45 8.80 -7.09
CA ARG A 82 27.72 9.11 -8.31
C ARG A 82 26.44 8.29 -8.37
N ILE A 83 25.31 8.95 -8.55
CA ILE A 83 23.98 8.38 -8.57
C ILE A 83 23.39 8.61 -9.96
N ASP A 84 23.21 7.53 -10.72
CA ASP A 84 22.43 7.54 -11.96
C ASP A 84 20.95 7.30 -11.59
N TYR A 85 20.03 8.05 -12.18
CA TYR A 85 18.60 8.03 -11.86
C TYR A 85 17.74 8.20 -13.10
N ASP A 86 16.48 7.78 -13.00
CA ASP A 86 15.43 8.08 -13.98
C ASP A 86 14.31 8.86 -13.32
N ILE A 87 13.90 9.96 -13.95
CA ILE A 87 12.67 10.68 -13.61
C ILE A 87 11.49 9.96 -14.27
N ILE A 88 10.48 9.65 -13.48
CA ILE A 88 9.25 8.98 -13.93
C ILE A 88 8.13 10.01 -13.83
N PRO A 89 7.53 10.42 -14.97
CA PRO A 89 6.48 11.43 -14.95
C PRO A 89 5.24 10.90 -14.22
N VAL A 90 4.76 11.70 -13.27
CA VAL A 90 3.50 11.51 -12.54
C VAL A 90 2.75 12.83 -12.61
N ASP A 91 1.50 12.81 -13.04
CA ASP A 91 0.69 14.02 -13.23
C ASP A 91 -0.73 13.81 -12.68
N PRO A 92 -1.18 14.60 -11.68
CA PRO A 92 -0.40 15.62 -10.97
C PRO A 92 0.63 15.00 -10.02
N PHE A 93 1.74 15.72 -9.79
CA PHE A 93 2.65 15.49 -8.66
C PHE A 93 2.57 16.65 -7.66
N ILE A 94 3.27 16.54 -6.54
CA ILE A 94 3.28 17.58 -5.49
C ILE A 94 4.14 18.78 -5.90
N THR A 95 3.72 19.97 -5.47
CA THR A 95 4.50 21.22 -5.59
C THR A 95 5.54 21.35 -4.46
N ALA A 96 6.44 22.34 -4.56
CA ALA A 96 7.34 22.70 -3.46
C ALA A 96 6.58 23.09 -2.18
N ASN A 97 5.42 23.75 -2.33
CA ASN A 97 4.56 24.10 -1.19
C ASN A 97 3.88 22.87 -0.59
N ASP A 98 3.41 21.93 -1.42
CA ASP A 98 2.85 20.66 -0.93
C ASP A 98 3.90 19.85 -0.16
N LEU A 99 5.16 19.84 -0.62
CA LEU A 99 6.27 19.17 0.07
C LEU A 99 6.54 19.80 1.44
N GLU A 100 6.46 21.13 1.56
CA GLU A 100 6.59 21.83 2.84
C GLU A 100 5.42 21.53 3.77
N GLU A 101 4.19 21.48 3.25
CA GLU A 101 3.00 21.12 4.02
C GLU A 101 3.03 19.68 4.51
N LEU A 102 3.55 18.75 3.71
CA LEU A 102 3.69 17.33 4.03
C LEU A 102 4.98 16.99 4.80
N ALA A 103 5.78 18.00 5.19
CA ALA A 103 7.11 17.76 5.75
C ALA A 103 7.08 16.86 6.98
N PHE A 104 6.07 17.00 7.85
CA PHE A 104 5.94 16.15 9.04
C PHE A 104 5.61 14.70 8.66
N GLU A 105 4.61 14.51 7.79
CA GLU A 105 4.11 13.21 7.34
C GLU A 105 5.18 12.43 6.56
N LEU A 106 6.00 13.14 5.79
CA LEU A 106 7.11 12.60 5.00
C LEU A 106 8.42 12.44 5.79
N ASP A 107 8.41 12.71 7.10
CA ASP A 107 9.56 12.66 7.99
C ASP A 107 10.72 13.56 7.52
N ILE A 108 10.39 14.73 7.00
CA ILE A 108 11.34 15.78 6.59
C ILE A 108 11.56 16.73 7.77
N GLY A 109 12.79 16.71 8.28
CA GLY A 109 13.20 17.50 9.43
C GLY A 109 13.24 18.99 9.15
N LYS A 110 13.16 19.79 10.22
CA LYS A 110 13.38 21.24 10.12
C LYS A 110 14.77 21.52 9.54
N TRP A 111 14.83 22.44 8.59
CA TRP A 111 16.05 22.85 7.89
C TRP A 111 16.71 21.77 7.02
N GLU A 112 16.13 20.57 6.89
CA GLU A 112 16.64 19.49 6.03
C GLU A 112 16.75 19.94 4.57
N MET A 113 15.74 20.70 4.12
CA MET A 113 15.69 21.29 2.77
C MET A 113 16.69 22.43 2.53
N ASN A 114 17.60 22.73 3.46
CA ASN A 114 18.66 23.74 3.28
C ASN A 114 20.04 23.12 3.09
N ARG A 115 20.10 21.82 2.78
CA ARG A 115 21.36 21.11 2.62
C ARG A 115 21.25 19.97 1.61
N THR A 116 22.24 19.87 0.76
CA THR A 116 22.36 18.84 -0.26
C THR A 116 22.71 17.51 0.39
N HIS A 117 21.86 16.49 0.19
CA HIS A 117 22.01 15.17 0.79
C HIS A 117 21.13 14.12 0.10
N TRP A 118 21.37 12.85 0.43
CA TRP A 118 20.45 11.74 0.15
C TRP A 118 20.07 11.09 1.48
N ALA A 119 18.78 11.14 1.83
CA ALA A 119 18.21 10.50 3.01
C ALA A 119 17.30 9.33 2.64
N VAL A 120 17.13 8.39 3.57
CA VAL A 120 16.14 7.31 3.47
C VAL A 120 15.14 7.48 4.60
N LYS A 121 13.86 7.53 4.24
CA LYS A 121 12.76 7.79 5.17
C LYS A 121 11.90 6.55 5.31
N ASP A 122 11.56 6.17 6.54
CA ASP A 122 10.65 5.04 6.80
C ASP A 122 9.19 5.47 6.85
N VAL A 123 8.74 6.00 5.72
CA VAL A 123 7.37 6.44 5.49
C VAL A 123 6.77 5.68 4.31
N ASP A 124 5.45 5.47 4.35
CA ASP A 124 4.67 5.02 3.21
C ASP A 124 4.39 6.19 2.28
N LEU A 125 5.32 6.45 1.36
CA LEU A 125 5.25 7.58 0.45
C LEU A 125 3.95 7.61 -0.36
N ALA A 126 3.48 6.45 -0.82
CA ALA A 126 2.27 6.38 -1.62
C ALA A 126 1.04 6.85 -0.84
N ARG A 127 0.93 6.44 0.43
CA ARG A 127 -0.16 6.87 1.32
C ARG A 127 -0.15 8.39 1.53
N GLU A 128 1.00 8.97 1.84
CA GLU A 128 1.08 10.41 2.13
C GLU A 128 0.80 11.26 0.88
N LEU A 129 1.33 10.87 -0.28
CA LEU A 129 1.08 11.59 -1.53
C LEU A 129 -0.35 11.41 -2.05
N HIS A 130 -1.01 10.29 -1.75
CA HIS A 130 -2.42 10.10 -2.08
C HIS A 130 -3.33 11.16 -1.43
N ALA A 131 -2.98 11.67 -0.24
CA ALA A 131 -3.72 12.75 0.41
C ALA A 131 -3.74 14.06 -0.42
N LYS A 132 -2.77 14.23 -1.33
CA LYS A 132 -2.68 15.34 -2.29
C LYS A 132 -3.22 14.98 -3.68
N GLY A 133 -3.88 13.83 -3.83
CA GLY A 133 -4.41 13.36 -5.12
C GLY A 133 -3.36 12.79 -6.07
N VAL A 134 -2.13 12.56 -5.60
CA VAL A 134 -1.06 11.97 -6.41
C VAL A 134 -1.20 10.45 -6.46
N GLN A 135 -1.18 9.91 -7.68
CA GLN A 135 -1.30 8.48 -7.93
C GLN A 135 0.05 7.92 -8.40
N LEU A 136 0.84 7.36 -7.47
CA LEU A 136 2.13 6.76 -7.83
C LEU A 136 1.98 5.48 -8.68
N PRO A 137 2.99 5.07 -9.45
CA PRO A 137 2.99 3.77 -10.13
C PRO A 137 2.83 2.61 -9.15
N HIS A 138 2.21 1.50 -9.59
CA HIS A 138 1.91 0.36 -8.72
C HIS A 138 3.11 -0.15 -7.92
N TRP A 139 4.28 -0.29 -8.55
CA TRP A 139 5.51 -0.75 -7.88
C TRP A 139 5.97 0.15 -6.73
N ALA A 140 5.65 1.45 -6.77
CA ALA A 140 5.97 2.42 -5.73
C ALA A 140 4.93 2.44 -4.60
N ARG A 141 3.71 1.93 -4.84
CA ARG A 141 2.69 1.69 -3.81
C ARG A 141 2.99 0.44 -2.99
N THR A 142 3.64 -0.54 -3.61
CA THR A 142 3.98 -1.83 -2.98
C THR A 142 5.09 -1.74 -1.94
N THR A 143 5.55 -0.53 -1.55
CA THR A 143 6.49 -0.36 -0.43
C THR A 143 5.86 -0.52 0.95
N ALA A 144 4.55 -0.78 1.04
CA ALA A 144 4.01 -1.48 2.19
C ALA A 144 4.55 -2.92 2.19
N LYS A 145 5.57 -3.17 3.02
CA LYS A 145 6.26 -4.45 3.27
C LYS A 145 5.51 -5.64 2.65
N ALA A 146 5.97 -6.14 1.50
CA ALA A 146 5.31 -7.23 0.79
C ALA A 146 5.07 -8.40 1.77
N VAL A 147 3.80 -8.78 1.96
CA VAL A 147 3.42 -9.86 2.86
C VAL A 147 3.27 -11.16 2.08
N ASP A 148 3.73 -12.27 2.67
CA ASP A 148 3.48 -13.62 2.15
C ASP A 148 2.07 -14.05 2.54
N ILE A 149 1.10 -14.00 1.61
CA ILE A 149 -0.31 -14.30 1.89
C ILE A 149 -0.57 -15.76 2.30
N THR A 150 0.44 -16.64 2.18
CA THR A 150 0.35 -18.01 2.68
C THR A 150 0.45 -18.10 4.20
N LYS A 151 0.99 -17.06 4.86
CA LYS A 151 1.21 -17.00 6.31
C LYS A 151 0.66 -15.74 6.96
N HIS A 152 0.34 -14.72 6.16
CA HIS A 152 -0.11 -13.43 6.65
C HIS A 152 -1.52 -13.50 7.25
N GLN A 153 -1.71 -12.78 8.37
CA GLN A 153 -3.01 -12.63 9.04
C GLN A 153 -3.65 -11.31 8.63
N PHE A 154 -4.89 -11.37 8.15
CA PHE A 154 -5.69 -10.22 7.78
C PHE A 154 -6.71 -9.91 8.86
N LYS A 155 -6.94 -8.62 9.12
CA LYS A 155 -8.08 -8.17 9.93
C LYS A 155 -9.39 -8.35 9.18
N VAL A 156 -9.38 -8.16 7.86
CA VAL A 156 -10.57 -8.24 7.01
C VAL A 156 -10.31 -9.06 5.76
N GLY A 157 -11.18 -10.01 5.43
CA GLY A 157 -11.22 -10.68 4.13
C GLY A 157 -12.47 -10.31 3.34
N LEU A 158 -12.30 -9.75 2.13
CA LEU A 158 -13.42 -9.36 1.26
C LEU A 158 -13.75 -10.51 0.28
N SER A 159 -14.86 -11.20 0.50
CA SER A 159 -15.36 -12.27 -0.38
C SER A 159 -16.52 -11.76 -1.22
N PHE A 160 -16.35 -11.75 -2.54
CA PHE A 160 -17.30 -11.16 -3.46
C PHE A 160 -17.26 -11.82 -4.85
N PRO A 161 -18.39 -11.82 -5.58
CA PRO A 161 -18.43 -12.21 -6.98
C PRO A 161 -17.95 -11.05 -7.87
N GLY A 162 -17.35 -11.38 -9.02
CA GLY A 162 -16.73 -10.37 -9.90
C GLY A 162 -17.67 -9.27 -10.42
N GLU A 163 -18.98 -9.49 -10.41
CA GLU A 163 -20.04 -8.56 -10.82
C GLU A 163 -20.08 -7.29 -9.98
N VAL A 164 -19.77 -7.39 -8.69
CA VAL A 164 -19.81 -6.27 -7.75
C VAL A 164 -18.42 -5.68 -7.50
N ARG A 165 -17.45 -6.02 -8.35
CA ARG A 165 -16.04 -5.65 -8.16
C ARG A 165 -15.82 -4.15 -8.06
N GLU A 166 -16.46 -3.35 -8.89
CA GLU A 166 -16.30 -1.88 -8.88
C GLU A 166 -16.68 -1.27 -7.52
N TYR A 167 -17.77 -1.77 -6.93
CA TYR A 167 -18.19 -1.38 -5.58
C TYR A 167 -17.16 -1.82 -4.53
N VAL A 168 -16.71 -3.07 -4.59
CA VAL A 168 -15.77 -3.64 -3.61
C VAL A 168 -14.38 -3.02 -3.71
N GLU A 169 -13.93 -2.64 -4.91
CA GLU A 169 -12.67 -1.92 -5.11
C GLU A 169 -12.69 -0.57 -4.39
N THR A 170 -13.83 0.13 -4.43
CA THR A 170 -14.02 1.37 -3.67
C THR A 170 -13.99 1.11 -2.16
N VAL A 171 -14.64 0.03 -1.68
CA VAL A 171 -14.57 -0.38 -0.27
C VAL A 171 -13.13 -0.70 0.14
N ALA A 172 -12.38 -1.43 -0.69
CA ALA A 172 -10.99 -1.81 -0.45
C ALA A 172 -10.07 -0.59 -0.34
N ALA A 173 -10.21 0.38 -1.25
CA ALA A 173 -9.45 1.63 -1.21
C ALA A 173 -9.70 2.43 0.08
N GLU A 174 -10.96 2.51 0.53
CA GLU A 174 -11.29 3.15 1.81
C GLU A 174 -10.79 2.36 3.02
N LEU A 175 -10.87 1.02 3.00
CA LEU A 175 -10.31 0.18 4.06
C LEU A 175 -8.80 0.34 4.19
N GLU A 176 -8.07 0.50 3.09
CA GLU A 176 -6.64 0.79 3.15
C GLU A 176 -6.33 2.04 3.97
N ARG A 177 -7.15 3.10 3.83
CA ARG A 177 -7.03 4.33 4.62
C ARG A 177 -7.39 4.11 6.09
N LEU A 178 -8.43 3.32 6.37
CA LEU A 178 -8.99 3.16 7.72
C LEU A 178 -8.22 2.16 8.59
N VAL A 179 -7.86 1.00 8.04
CA VAL A 179 -7.22 -0.10 8.79
C VAL A 179 -5.75 -0.33 8.41
N GLY A 180 -5.27 0.34 7.37
CA GLY A 180 -3.88 0.31 6.92
C GLY A 180 -3.60 -0.75 5.83
N PRO A 181 -2.47 -0.60 5.12
CA PRO A 181 -2.08 -1.52 4.04
C PRO A 181 -1.80 -2.92 4.58
N ASN A 182 -2.05 -3.93 3.75
CA ASN A 182 -1.93 -5.35 4.11
C ASN A 182 -2.77 -5.82 5.31
N SER A 183 -3.63 -4.99 5.89
CA SER A 183 -4.56 -5.41 6.96
C SER A 183 -5.84 -6.04 6.42
N TYR A 184 -6.10 -5.91 5.12
CA TYR A 184 -7.28 -6.46 4.45
C TYR A 184 -6.88 -7.29 3.22
N PHE A 185 -7.64 -8.32 2.92
CA PHE A 185 -7.47 -9.14 1.72
C PHE A 185 -8.45 -8.70 0.63
N TYR A 186 -7.89 -8.18 -0.46
CA TYR A 186 -8.54 -7.89 -1.74
C TYR A 186 -7.70 -8.52 -2.84
N ASP A 187 -8.33 -9.29 -3.74
CA ASP A 187 -7.62 -10.19 -4.67
C ASP A 187 -6.64 -9.45 -5.61
N ASN A 188 -7.04 -8.30 -6.15
CA ASN A 188 -6.20 -7.50 -7.05
C ASN A 188 -4.94 -6.94 -6.38
N ASN A 189 -4.86 -6.87 -5.05
CA ASN A 189 -3.65 -6.45 -4.35
C ASN A 189 -2.57 -7.55 -4.36
N TYR A 190 -2.94 -8.80 -4.64
CA TYR A 190 -2.06 -9.97 -4.48
C TYR A 190 -2.01 -10.87 -5.72
N VAL A 191 -2.30 -10.33 -6.92
CA VAL A 191 -2.37 -11.09 -8.19
C VAL A 191 -1.18 -12.01 -8.40
N SER A 192 0.03 -11.55 -8.12
CA SER A 192 1.27 -12.33 -8.28
C SER A 192 1.33 -13.56 -7.38
N GLN A 193 0.76 -13.49 -6.17
CA GLN A 193 0.73 -14.59 -5.20
C GLN A 193 -0.47 -15.52 -5.42
N LEU A 194 -1.56 -15.02 -6.02
CA LEU A 194 -2.75 -15.79 -6.37
C LEU A 194 -2.59 -16.58 -7.68
N ALA A 195 -1.66 -16.19 -8.56
CA ALA A 195 -1.36 -16.89 -9.80
C ALA A 195 -0.62 -18.23 -9.57
N ARG A 196 -1.30 -19.22 -8.99
CA ARG A 196 -0.72 -20.51 -8.59
C ARG A 196 -1.73 -21.66 -8.62
N PRO A 197 -1.26 -22.93 -8.68
CA PRO A 197 -2.10 -24.10 -8.45
C PRO A 197 -2.67 -24.13 -7.02
N GLN A 198 -3.80 -24.83 -6.85
CA GLN A 198 -4.49 -25.01 -5.55
C GLN A 198 -4.89 -23.66 -4.90
N LEU A 199 -5.29 -22.70 -5.72
CA LEU A 199 -5.71 -21.38 -5.27
C LEU A 199 -6.94 -21.47 -4.35
N ASP A 200 -7.80 -22.46 -4.57
CA ASP A 200 -8.94 -22.78 -3.70
C ASP A 200 -8.51 -23.09 -2.25
N VAL A 201 -7.49 -23.92 -2.04
CA VAL A 201 -6.95 -24.24 -0.71
C VAL A 201 -6.36 -23.00 -0.05
N LEU A 202 -5.66 -22.16 -0.83
CA LEU A 202 -5.11 -20.91 -0.32
C LEU A 202 -6.21 -19.98 0.18
N LEU A 203 -7.25 -19.76 -0.63
CA LEU A 203 -8.36 -18.86 -0.31
C LEU A 203 -9.20 -19.40 0.86
N GLN A 204 -9.42 -20.72 0.93
CA GLN A 204 -10.04 -21.35 2.09
C GLN A 204 -9.30 -21.03 3.39
N ASN A 205 -7.97 -21.13 3.40
CA ASN A 205 -7.19 -20.79 4.58
C ASN A 205 -7.19 -19.29 4.87
N ILE A 206 -7.16 -18.44 3.84
CA ILE A 206 -7.25 -16.98 4.03
C ILE A 206 -8.56 -16.61 4.72
N TYR A 207 -9.70 -17.08 4.24
CA TYR A 207 -11.00 -16.75 4.83
C TYR A 207 -11.26 -17.51 6.14
N GLY A 208 -11.04 -18.83 6.15
CA GLY A 208 -11.38 -19.68 7.30
C GLY A 208 -10.51 -19.45 8.52
N GLU A 209 -9.20 -19.29 8.31
CA GLU A 209 -8.21 -19.29 9.40
C GLU A 209 -7.48 -17.95 9.55
N ARG A 210 -7.29 -17.20 8.45
CA ARG A 210 -6.40 -16.03 8.43
C ARG A 210 -7.08 -14.68 8.21
N SER A 211 -8.39 -14.63 8.37
CA SER A 211 -9.17 -13.38 8.36
C SER A 211 -9.92 -13.27 9.68
N GLU A 212 -9.67 -12.23 10.46
CA GLU A 212 -10.39 -11.99 11.72
C GLU A 212 -11.89 -11.73 11.45
N LEU A 213 -12.19 -10.86 10.49
CA LEU A 213 -13.52 -10.59 9.96
C LEU A 213 -13.60 -10.96 8.47
N ILE A 214 -14.65 -11.67 8.08
CA ILE A 214 -14.98 -12.04 6.70
C ILE A 214 -16.19 -11.21 6.28
N VAL A 215 -16.01 -10.37 5.27
CA VAL A 215 -17.10 -9.59 4.68
C VAL A 215 -17.55 -10.26 3.40
N VAL A 216 -18.82 -10.66 3.36
CA VAL A 216 -19.39 -11.46 2.27
C VAL A 216 -20.39 -10.60 1.51
N PHE A 217 -20.04 -10.26 0.25
CA PHE A 217 -20.89 -9.48 -0.63
C PHE A 217 -21.84 -10.40 -1.42
N LEU A 218 -23.05 -10.56 -0.92
CA LEU A 218 -24.09 -11.44 -1.45
C LEU A 218 -24.73 -10.83 -2.70
N CYS A 219 -24.80 -11.62 -3.79
CA CYS A 219 -25.56 -11.27 -4.99
C CYS A 219 -26.18 -12.53 -5.62
N SER A 220 -27.09 -12.40 -6.59
CA SER A 220 -27.74 -13.53 -7.27
C SER A 220 -26.76 -14.45 -8.00
N ASP A 221 -25.64 -13.90 -8.47
CA ASP A 221 -24.59 -14.66 -9.17
C ASP A 221 -23.56 -15.29 -8.24
N TYR A 222 -23.69 -15.09 -6.92
CA TYR A 222 -22.75 -15.62 -5.92
C TYR A 222 -22.59 -17.15 -6.01
N GLN A 223 -23.65 -17.87 -6.40
CA GLN A 223 -23.63 -19.32 -6.52
C GLN A 223 -23.23 -19.85 -7.90
N ASN A 224 -23.41 -19.03 -8.95
CA ASN A 224 -23.35 -19.51 -10.33
C ASN A 224 -21.92 -19.71 -10.85
N LYS A 225 -20.91 -19.24 -10.11
CA LYS A 225 -19.50 -19.35 -10.50
C LYS A 225 -18.80 -20.52 -9.82
N ARG A 226 -18.13 -21.35 -10.63
CA ARG A 226 -17.30 -22.50 -10.22
C ARG A 226 -16.30 -22.19 -9.10
N TRP A 227 -15.84 -20.93 -9.02
CA TRP A 227 -14.85 -20.48 -8.06
C TRP A 227 -15.44 -20.17 -6.67
N CYS A 228 -16.68 -19.66 -6.59
CA CYS A 228 -17.32 -19.24 -5.35
C CYS A 228 -17.68 -20.42 -4.42
N GLY A 229 -17.92 -21.61 -4.96
CA GLY A 229 -18.35 -22.76 -4.16
C GLY A 229 -17.32 -23.27 -3.14
N VAL A 230 -16.02 -23.09 -3.39
CA VAL A 230 -14.95 -23.66 -2.55
C VAL A 230 -14.53 -22.69 -1.43
N GLU A 231 -14.50 -21.38 -1.70
CA GLU A 231 -14.34 -20.32 -0.68
C GLU A 231 -15.54 -20.27 0.25
N PHE A 232 -16.74 -20.32 -0.31
CA PHE A 232 -17.98 -20.27 0.45
C PHE A 232 -18.14 -21.48 1.36
N ARG A 233 -17.51 -22.62 1.04
CA ARG A 233 -17.43 -23.76 1.97
C ARG A 233 -16.69 -23.42 3.26
N ALA A 234 -15.56 -22.73 3.19
CA ALA A 234 -14.80 -22.31 4.38
C ALA A 234 -15.60 -21.28 5.19
N ILE A 235 -16.25 -20.32 4.52
CA ILE A 235 -17.13 -19.33 5.17
C ILE A 235 -18.32 -20.03 5.85
N ARG A 236 -18.96 -21.00 5.17
CA ARG A 236 -20.02 -21.82 5.75
C ARG A 236 -19.52 -22.63 6.94
N GLU A 237 -18.29 -23.13 6.91
CA GLU A 237 -17.68 -23.83 8.03
C GLU A 237 -17.47 -22.92 9.24
N VAL A 238 -17.02 -21.67 9.04
CA VAL A 238 -16.95 -20.63 10.09
C VAL A 238 -18.33 -20.39 10.71
N ILE A 239 -19.37 -20.26 9.88
CA ILE A 239 -20.77 -20.10 10.33
C ILE A 239 -21.25 -21.34 11.09
N MET A 240 -20.98 -22.55 10.59
CA MET A 240 -21.38 -23.82 11.22
C MET A 240 -20.66 -24.05 12.55
N ASN A 241 -19.41 -23.58 12.68
CA ASN A 241 -18.62 -23.60 13.91
C ASN A 241 -19.02 -22.48 14.89
N LYS A 242 -20.13 -21.77 14.62
CA LYS A 242 -20.74 -20.73 15.47
C LYS A 242 -19.87 -19.49 15.71
N GLN A 243 -18.92 -19.22 14.82
CA GLN A 243 -18.12 -18.00 14.86
C GLN A 243 -18.81 -16.88 14.07
N HIS A 244 -20.09 -16.63 14.39
CA HIS A 244 -20.94 -15.71 13.66
C HIS A 244 -20.41 -14.27 13.71
N GLU A 245 -19.74 -13.90 14.79
CA GLU A 245 -19.07 -12.61 14.98
C GLU A 245 -17.92 -12.36 14.00
N ARG A 246 -17.40 -13.40 13.33
CA ARG A 246 -16.39 -13.28 12.28
C ARG A 246 -16.97 -13.06 10.89
N VAL A 247 -18.29 -13.03 10.73
CA VAL A 247 -18.94 -12.85 9.43
C VAL A 247 -19.75 -11.56 9.42
N MET A 248 -19.70 -10.85 8.30
CA MET A 248 -20.52 -9.67 8.03
C MET A 248 -21.09 -9.78 6.62
N PHE A 249 -22.42 -9.76 6.50
CA PHE A 249 -23.08 -9.80 5.20
C PHE A 249 -23.32 -8.40 4.65
N VAL A 250 -22.98 -8.22 3.37
CA VAL A 250 -23.35 -7.05 2.58
C VAL A 250 -24.19 -7.54 1.40
N ARG A 251 -25.46 -7.14 1.35
CA ARG A 251 -26.38 -7.57 0.30
C ARG A 251 -26.34 -6.58 -0.86
N MET A 252 -26.03 -7.09 -2.06
CA MET A 252 -25.88 -6.29 -3.28
C MET A 252 -27.11 -6.36 -4.20
N ASP A 253 -27.93 -7.39 -4.05
CA ASP A 253 -29.23 -7.54 -4.72
C ASP A 253 -30.19 -8.43 -3.90
N ASP A 254 -31.39 -8.70 -4.43
CA ASP A 254 -32.39 -9.54 -3.77
C ASP A 254 -32.20 -11.04 -4.05
N GLY A 255 -31.04 -11.44 -4.57
CA GLY A 255 -30.68 -12.84 -4.79
C GLY A 255 -30.65 -13.64 -3.49
N SER A 256 -31.08 -14.90 -3.59
CA SER A 256 -30.95 -15.89 -2.52
C SER A 256 -29.59 -16.59 -2.61
N VAL A 257 -28.90 -16.71 -1.47
CA VAL A 257 -27.63 -17.44 -1.38
C VAL A 257 -27.80 -18.56 -0.34
N ASP A 258 -27.62 -19.80 -0.76
CA ASP A 258 -27.69 -21.00 0.09
C ASP A 258 -26.90 -20.83 1.39
N GLY A 259 -27.51 -21.10 2.52
CA GLY A 259 -26.86 -20.98 3.82
C GLY A 259 -26.86 -19.57 4.41
N VAL A 260 -27.45 -18.59 3.71
CA VAL A 260 -27.89 -17.31 4.28
C VAL A 260 -29.41 -17.36 4.40
N PHE A 261 -29.93 -17.13 5.60
CA PHE A 261 -31.37 -17.15 5.88
C PHE A 261 -31.97 -15.75 5.80
N ASP A 262 -33.27 -15.66 5.52
CA ASP A 262 -33.99 -14.37 5.52
C ASP A 262 -33.98 -13.66 6.87
N THR A 263 -33.69 -14.40 7.95
CA THR A 263 -33.56 -13.87 9.32
C THR A 263 -32.18 -13.31 9.63
N ASP A 264 -31.18 -13.53 8.77
CA ASP A 264 -29.83 -13.04 8.99
C ASP A 264 -29.75 -11.52 8.78
N GLY A 265 -28.99 -10.84 9.65
CA GLY A 265 -28.72 -9.42 9.51
C GLY A 265 -27.73 -9.14 8.40
N TYR A 266 -27.97 -8.10 7.60
CA TYR A 266 -27.07 -7.65 6.54
C TYR A 266 -27.04 -6.13 6.44
N VAL A 267 -25.94 -5.61 5.88
CA VAL A 267 -25.89 -4.24 5.37
C VAL A 267 -26.39 -4.25 3.93
N ASP A 268 -27.35 -3.39 3.58
CA ASP A 268 -27.80 -3.26 2.20
C ASP A 268 -26.85 -2.34 1.41
N GLY A 269 -26.02 -2.92 0.55
CA GLY A 269 -25.04 -2.21 -0.28
C GLY A 269 -25.67 -1.36 -1.39
N ARG A 270 -26.99 -1.45 -1.60
CA ARG A 270 -27.74 -0.54 -2.49
C ARG A 270 -28.21 0.71 -1.74
N LYS A 271 -28.27 0.64 -0.42
CA LYS A 271 -28.69 1.76 0.45
C LYS A 271 -27.50 2.58 0.95
N TYR A 272 -26.39 1.93 1.25
CA TYR A 272 -25.19 2.56 1.79
C TYR A 272 -24.11 2.68 0.72
N SER A 273 -23.31 3.75 0.77
CA SER A 273 -22.18 3.91 -0.14
C SER A 273 -21.04 2.96 0.24
N ALA A 274 -20.10 2.73 -0.68
CA ALA A 274 -18.88 1.96 -0.41
C ALA A 274 -18.08 2.54 0.78
N VAL A 275 -18.05 3.87 0.92
CA VAL A 275 -17.41 4.56 2.05
C VAL A 275 -18.13 4.28 3.37
N ASP A 276 -19.47 4.27 3.38
CA ASP A 276 -20.25 3.89 4.56
C ASP A 276 -19.97 2.45 4.97
N VAL A 277 -19.96 1.53 3.99
CA VAL A 277 -19.68 0.11 4.25
C VAL A 277 -18.26 -0.08 4.79
N ALA A 278 -17.25 0.61 4.25
CA ALA A 278 -15.89 0.57 4.79
C ALA A 278 -15.82 1.01 6.26
N ARG A 279 -16.57 2.04 6.65
CA ARG A 279 -16.68 2.48 8.06
C ARG A 279 -17.35 1.44 8.94
N PHE A 280 -18.44 0.82 8.50
CA PHE A 280 -19.08 -0.25 9.26
C PHE A 280 -18.16 -1.47 9.45
N ILE A 281 -17.33 -1.78 8.45
CA ILE A 281 -16.32 -2.83 8.54
C ILE A 281 -15.25 -2.45 9.56
N GLN A 282 -14.73 -1.21 9.54
CA GLN A 282 -13.78 -0.73 10.54
C GLN A 282 -14.34 -0.83 11.96
N GLU A 283 -15.59 -0.38 12.19
CA GLU A 283 -16.26 -0.49 13.49
C GLU A 283 -16.32 -1.95 13.96
N ARG A 284 -16.62 -2.90 13.06
CA ARG A 284 -16.63 -4.33 13.36
C ARG A 284 -15.25 -4.88 13.71
N VAL A 285 -14.20 -4.41 13.05
CA VAL A 285 -12.82 -4.78 13.35
C VAL A 285 -12.42 -4.28 14.75
N GLU A 286 -12.78 -3.05 15.10
CA GLU A 286 -12.46 -2.46 16.42
C GLU A 286 -13.19 -3.16 17.57
N LEU A 287 -14.41 -3.66 17.34
CA LEU A 287 -15.18 -4.41 18.33
C LEU A 287 -14.72 -5.86 18.53
N ASN A 288 -14.02 -6.42 17.55
CA ASN A 288 -13.52 -7.80 17.55
C ASN A 288 -12.05 -7.91 18.04
N ALA A 289 -11.38 -6.78 18.29
CA ALA A 289 -9.98 -6.70 18.75
C ALA A 289 -9.84 -6.91 20.28
#